data_AF-A0A7C6W344-F1
#
_entry.id   AF-A0A7C6W344-F1
#
_cell.length_a   1.000
_cell.length_b   1.000
_cell.length_c   1.000
_cell.angle_alpha   90.00
_cell.angle_beta   90.00
_cell.angle_gamma   90.00
#
_symmetry.space_group_name_H-M   'P 1'
#
loop_
_entity.id
_entity.type
_entity.pdbx_description
1 polymer ?
#
loop_
_entity_poly.entity_id
_entity_poly.type
_entity_poly.pdbx_seq_one_letter_code
_entity_poly.pdbx_strand_id
1 'polypeptide(L)'
;MRFKTMLVTTLLAVSIAAGATDERLMIGRFSAGDLQDWQSKSFKGETRYVFDDKSGQRALFADSRGAASGLYREIRVDLNRTPWLNW
;
A
#
# COMPACT_ATOMS: atom_id res chain seq x y z
N MET A 1 24.32 43.96 -2.89
CA MET A 1 23.80 43.07 -1.82
C MET A 1 22.32 42.76 -1.94
N ARG A 2 21.42 43.75 -2.11
CA ARG A 2 19.95 43.53 -2.17
C ARG A 2 19.46 42.57 -3.28
N PHE A 3 20.11 42.54 -4.44
CA PHE A 3 19.72 41.65 -5.56
C PHE A 3 20.05 40.18 -5.29
N LYS A 4 21.17 39.89 -4.61
CA LYS A 4 21.54 38.53 -4.19
C LYS A 4 20.58 38.00 -3.13
N THR A 5 20.20 38.83 -2.15
CA THR A 5 19.22 38.44 -1.13
C THR A 5 17.86 38.16 -1.75
N MET A 6 17.42 38.99 -2.71
CA MET A 6 16.14 38.81 -3.40
C MET A 6 16.11 37.51 -4.23
N LEU A 7 17.19 37.20 -4.94
CA LEU A 7 17.33 35.95 -5.71
C LEU A 7 17.31 34.70 -4.83
N VAL A 8 17.95 34.75 -3.65
CA VAL A 8 17.96 33.64 -2.69
C VAL A 8 16.56 33.39 -2.12
N THR A 9 15.81 34.44 -1.77
CA THR A 9 14.43 34.30 -1.31
C THR A 9 13.51 33.73 -2.39
N THR A 10 13.69 34.11 -3.66
CA THR A 10 12.89 33.56 -4.77
C THR A 10 13.21 32.09 -5.04
N LEU A 11 14.49 31.69 -4.98
CA LEU A 11 14.88 30.28 -5.14
C LEU A 11 14.32 29.39 -4.01
N LEU A 12 14.30 29.91 -2.77
CA LEU A 12 13.79 29.16 -1.62
C LEU A 12 12.26 28.95 -1.72
N ALA A 13 11.52 29.92 -2.24
CA ALA A 13 10.07 29.81 -2.43
C ALA A 13 9.66 28.76 -3.50
N VAL A 14 10.45 28.60 -4.57
CA VAL A 14 10.18 27.61 -5.63
C VAL A 14 10.39 26.17 -5.13
N SER A 15 11.31 25.98 -4.18
CA SER A 15 11.65 24.66 -3.63
C SER A 15 10.50 24.04 -2.83
N ILE A 16 9.66 24.86 -2.19
CA ILE A 16 8.53 24.42 -1.38
C ILE A 16 7.34 23.97 -2.26
N ALA A 17 7.23 24.50 -3.48
CA ALA A 17 6.18 24.14 -4.42
C ALA A 17 6.44 22.80 -5.15
N ALA A 18 7.66 22.29 -5.11
CA ALA A 18 8.04 21.00 -5.71
C ALA A 18 7.74 19.80 -4.79
N GLY A 19 6.59 19.84 -4.11
CA GLY A 19 6.10 18.70 -3.33
C GLY A 19 5.63 17.59 -4.28
N ALA A 20 6.53 16.69 -4.66
CA ALA A 20 6.13 15.42 -5.28
C ALA A 20 5.21 14.69 -4.29
N THR A 21 3.93 14.60 -4.62
CA THR A 21 2.99 13.78 -3.85
C THR A 21 3.34 12.33 -4.14
N ASP A 22 3.87 11.63 -3.15
CA ASP A 22 4.06 10.18 -3.19
C ASP A 22 2.66 9.54 -3.20
N GLU A 23 2.12 9.32 -4.39
CA GLU A 23 0.83 8.68 -4.55
C GLU A 23 0.93 7.23 -4.08
N ARG A 24 0.18 6.90 -3.02
CA ARG A 24 0.16 5.55 -2.45
C ARG A 24 -1.19 4.90 -2.66
N LEU A 25 -1.19 3.81 -3.40
CA LEU A 25 -2.34 2.94 -3.54
C LEU A 25 -2.27 1.83 -2.48
N MET A 26 -3.11 1.93 -1.45
CA MET A 26 -3.21 0.90 -0.41
C MET A 26 -3.93 -0.35 -0.94
N ILE A 27 -3.17 -1.42 -1.20
CA ILE A 27 -3.67 -2.68 -1.78
C ILE A 27 -4.46 -3.50 -0.76
N GLY A 28 -3.92 -3.64 0.45
CA GLY A 28 -4.53 -4.39 1.56
C GLY A 28 -4.64 -3.52 2.81
N ARG A 29 -5.86 -3.33 3.31
CA ARG A 29 -6.14 -2.62 4.57
C ARG A 29 -6.40 -3.59 5.72
N PHE A 30 -5.57 -4.62 5.84
CA PHE A 30 -5.79 -5.72 6.79
C PHE A 30 -5.80 -5.26 8.25
N SER A 31 -4.98 -4.28 8.64
CA SER A 31 -5.03 -3.74 10.00
C SER A 31 -6.31 -2.96 10.31
N ALA A 32 -7.04 -2.50 9.28
CA ALA A 32 -8.39 -1.97 9.45
C ALA A 32 -9.47 -3.07 9.51
N GLY A 33 -9.11 -4.34 9.38
CA GLY A 33 -10.05 -5.46 9.30
C GLY A 33 -10.77 -5.56 7.96
N ASP A 34 -10.17 -5.04 6.89
CA ASP A 34 -10.80 -4.93 5.58
C ASP A 34 -10.32 -6.03 4.62
N LEU A 35 -11.30 -6.80 4.12
CA LEU A 35 -11.16 -7.83 3.09
C LEU A 35 -12.04 -7.54 1.86
N GLN A 36 -12.52 -6.31 1.70
CA GLN A 36 -13.34 -5.94 0.56
C GLN A 36 -12.63 -6.24 -0.77
N ASP A 37 -13.37 -6.81 -1.71
CA ASP A 37 -12.92 -7.24 -3.05
C ASP A 37 -11.88 -8.37 -3.09
N TRP A 38 -11.47 -8.93 -1.95
CA TRP A 38 -10.63 -10.12 -1.92
C TRP A 38 -11.45 -11.37 -2.22
N GLN A 39 -10.87 -12.27 -3.02
CA GLN A 39 -11.47 -13.51 -3.49
C GLN A 39 -10.55 -14.68 -3.15
N SER A 40 -11.11 -15.87 -2.92
CA SER A 40 -10.31 -17.10 -2.80
C SER A 40 -10.25 -17.81 -4.14
N LYS A 41 -9.08 -18.35 -4.47
CA LYS A 41 -8.91 -19.33 -5.55
C LYS A 41 -8.26 -20.58 -4.99
N SER A 42 -8.97 -21.71 -5.10
CA SER A 42 -8.46 -23.02 -4.69
C SER A 42 -8.06 -23.88 -5.88
N PHE A 43 -6.96 -24.60 -5.71
CA PHE A 43 -6.49 -25.69 -6.54
C PHE A 43 -6.61 -27.04 -5.81
N LYS A 44 -6.48 -27.05 -4.47
CA LYS A 44 -6.70 -28.22 -3.61
C LYS A 44 -6.97 -27.78 -2.17
N GLY A 45 -8.19 -27.95 -1.66
CA GLY A 45 -8.53 -27.52 -0.30
C GLY A 45 -8.45 -25.99 -0.10
N GLU A 46 -8.83 -25.50 1.08
CA GLU A 46 -8.91 -24.06 1.35
C GLU A 46 -7.97 -23.66 2.49
N THR A 47 -7.32 -22.51 2.32
CA THR A 47 -6.58 -21.81 3.37
C THR A 47 -7.58 -20.95 4.14
N ARG A 48 -7.62 -21.09 5.46
CA ARG A 48 -8.53 -20.32 6.30
C ARG A 48 -7.90 -18.98 6.66
N TYR A 49 -8.59 -17.88 6.34
CA TYR A 49 -8.16 -16.52 6.65
C TYR A 49 -8.96 -15.93 7.81
N VAL A 50 -8.29 -15.35 8.81
CA VAL A 50 -8.93 -14.76 10.00
C VAL A 50 -8.20 -13.50 10.44
N PHE A 51 -8.95 -12.47 10.82
CA PHE A 51 -8.40 -11.32 11.51
C PHE A 51 -8.16 -11.62 12.98
N ASP A 52 -6.96 -11.31 13.46
CA ASP A 52 -6.57 -11.49 14.86
C ASP A 52 -5.53 -10.41 15.23
N ASP A 53 -5.14 -10.32 16.50
CA ASP A 53 -4.21 -9.32 17.04
C ASP A 53 -3.04 -9.91 17.84
N LYS A 54 -2.84 -11.23 17.76
CA LYS A 54 -1.79 -11.97 18.52
C LYS A 54 -0.36 -11.42 18.35
N SER A 55 -0.09 -10.65 17.30
CA SER A 55 1.20 -10.01 17.02
C SER A 55 1.31 -8.57 17.56
N GLY A 56 0.37 -8.11 18.40
CA GLY A 56 0.33 -6.75 18.96
C GLY A 56 -0.31 -5.70 18.03
N GLN A 57 -0.72 -6.11 16.84
CA GLN A 57 -1.49 -5.29 15.90
C GLN A 57 -2.45 -6.20 15.13
N ARG A 58 -3.64 -5.69 14.79
CA ARG A 58 -4.60 -6.42 13.94
C ARG A 58 -3.96 -6.77 12.60
N ALA A 59 -4.01 -8.04 12.24
CA ALA A 59 -3.49 -8.57 10.99
C ALA A 59 -4.39 -9.71 10.47
N LEU A 60 -4.26 -10.03 9.19
CA LEU A 60 -4.92 -11.18 8.59
C LEU A 60 -3.99 -12.40 8.67
N PHE A 61 -4.44 -13.44 9.36
CA PHE A 61 -3.72 -14.70 9.52
C PHE A 61 -4.24 -15.74 8.54
N ALA A 62 -3.33 -16.55 8.01
CA ALA A 62 -3.65 -17.67 7.12
C ALA A 62 -3.30 -19.01 7.79
N ASP A 63 -4.24 -19.94 7.83
CA ASP A 63 -4.05 -21.33 8.29
C ASP A 63 -4.29 -22.27 7.09
N SER A 64 -3.20 -22.82 6.55
CA SER A 64 -3.24 -23.79 5.45
C SER A 64 -2.87 -25.18 5.95
N ARG A 65 -3.73 -26.17 5.69
CA ARG A 65 -3.55 -27.57 6.12
C ARG A 65 -3.50 -28.50 4.92
N GLY A 66 -2.31 -28.60 4.33
CA GLY A 66 -2.12 -29.38 3.10
C GLY A 66 -2.95 -28.84 1.91
N ALA A 67 -3.28 -27.54 1.95
CA ALA A 67 -4.08 -26.87 0.94
C ALA A 67 -3.21 -26.09 -0.05
N ALA A 68 -3.72 -25.95 -1.26
CA ALA A 68 -3.21 -25.11 -2.34
C ALA A 68 -4.35 -24.16 -2.74
N SER A 69 -4.43 -23.02 -2.07
CA SER A 69 -5.35 -21.93 -2.38
C SER A 69 -4.70 -20.60 -2.06
N GLY A 70 -5.20 -19.53 -2.67
CA GLY A 70 -4.70 -18.18 -2.43
C GLY A 70 -5.84 -17.17 -2.33
N LEU A 71 -5.67 -16.20 -1.43
CA LEU A 71 -6.48 -15.00 -1.36
C LEU A 71 -5.88 -13.95 -2.30
N TYR A 72 -6.69 -13.45 -3.24
CA TYR A 72 -6.23 -12.51 -4.26
C TYR A 72 -7.25 -11.39 -4.47
N ARG A 73 -6.76 -10.26 -5.00
CA ARG A 73 -7.59 -9.12 -5.39
C ARG A 73 -7.10 -8.63 -6.74
N GLU A 74 -8.01 -8.46 -7.68
CA GLU A 74 -7.70 -7.89 -8.99
C GLU A 74 -7.96 -6.38 -8.97
N ILE A 75 -6.95 -5.60 -9.36
CA ILE A 75 -7.05 -4.15 -9.49
C ILE A 75 -6.31 -3.69 -10.74
N ARG A 76 -6.71 -2.54 -11.29
CA ARG A 76 -5.95 -1.86 -12.33
C ARG A 76 -5.00 -0.85 -11.70
N VAL A 77 -3.72 -0.92 -12.05
CA VAL A 77 -2.67 -0.04 -11.54
C VAL A 77 -2.08 0.76 -12.71
N ASP A 78 -1.89 2.06 -12.52
CA ASP A 78 -1.12 2.90 -13.43
C ASP A 78 0.34 2.93 -12.98
N LEU A 79 1.21 2.24 -13.72
CA LEU A 79 2.63 2.13 -13.38
C LEU A 79 3.39 3.44 -13.57
N ASN A 80 2.87 4.41 -14.33
CA ASN A 80 3.49 5.74 -14.40
C ASN A 80 3.27 6.54 -13.11
N ARG A 81 2.21 6.21 -12.35
CA ARG A 81 1.84 6.89 -11.11
C ARG A 81 2.34 6.13 -9.87
N THR A 82 2.18 4.80 -9.85
CA THR A 82 2.62 3.93 -8.75
C THR A 82 3.53 2.80 -9.28
N PRO A 83 4.79 3.11 -9.64
CA PRO A 83 5.70 2.14 -10.26
C PRO A 83 6.24 1.07 -9.30
N TRP A 84 6.15 1.31 -7.99
CA TRP A 84 6.78 0.47 -6.97
C TRP A 84 5.75 -0.24 -6.11
N LEU A 85 5.95 -1.55 -5.91
CA LEU A 85 5.26 -2.32 -4.89
C LEU A 85 6.04 -2.22 -3.57
N ASN A 86 5.32 -1.97 -2.49
CA ASN A 86 5.87 -1.93 -1.13
C ASN A 86 5.22 -3.04 -0.29
N TRP A 87 6.00 -3.65 0.59
CA TRP A 87 5.61 -4.75 1.49
C TRP A 87 5.83 -4.38 2.95
#